data_AF-A0A745A342-F1
#
_entry.id   AF-A0A745A342-F1
#
_cell.length_a   1.000
_cell.length_b   1.000
_cell.length_c   1.000
_cell.angle_alpha   90.00
_cell.angle_beta   90.00
_cell.angle_gamma   90.00
#
_symmetry.space_group_name_H-M   'P 1'
#
loop_
_entity.id
_entity.type
_entity.pdbx_description
1 polymer ?
#
loop_
_entity_poly.entity_id
_entity_poly.type
_entity_poly.pdbx_seq_one_letter_code
_entity_poly.pdbx_strand_id
1 'polypeptide(L)'
;MANEKKTSRKKFRVAVSGSTVDGREISPVHLREAAENFNPDVYAARVNVEHYLSPCPSSEFSAMGDVTALSTEDITEGPLAGRTALYAEIEPTERMKQLVADGKKIYSSIELHPQFSVNGRAYLVGLAMTDTPASLGTERLKFTAQQRQAVMTFNSVQGEAPLISEAIESEIIEMAEQRQEEGTQWFNRVMGIIGRGRKADDASFSRIQEAVEGVATSQADIIDRFNVLETRHQQDRQKITSLTTELTALKEKLRTQDGDPQNRFTATGAASDQLADF
;
A
#
# COMPACT_ATOMS: atom_id res chain seq x y z
N MET A 1 -5.40 -13.07 34.66
CA MET A 1 -5.87 -11.94 33.83
C MET A 1 -5.01 -11.93 32.58
N ALA A 2 -5.57 -12.30 31.43
CA ALA A 2 -4.82 -12.36 30.18
C ALA A 2 -4.48 -10.94 29.75
N ASN A 3 -3.19 -10.67 29.57
CA ASN A 3 -2.69 -9.42 29.04
C ASN A 3 -3.06 -9.37 27.55
N GLU A 4 -4.21 -8.79 27.22
CA GLU A 4 -4.61 -8.54 25.83
C GLU A 4 -3.54 -7.67 25.17
N LYS A 5 -2.80 -8.26 24.25
CA LYS A 5 -1.84 -7.56 23.40
C LYS A 5 -2.65 -6.55 22.57
N LYS A 6 -2.70 -5.29 23.01
CA LYS A 6 -3.31 -4.19 22.26
C LYS A 6 -2.58 -4.07 20.93
N THR A 7 -3.14 -4.67 19.88
CA THR A 7 -2.65 -4.51 18.51
C THR A 7 -2.81 -3.05 18.16
N SER A 8 -1.70 -2.29 18.13
CA SER A 8 -1.71 -0.92 17.63
C SER A 8 -2.13 -0.96 16.16
N ARG A 9 -3.32 -0.40 15.87
CA ARG A 9 -3.79 -0.22 14.51
C ARG A 9 -3.15 1.05 13.94
N LYS A 10 -2.95 1.08 12.62
CA LYS A 10 -2.47 2.30 11.94
C LYS A 10 -3.55 3.37 12.05
N LYS A 11 -3.13 4.58 12.42
CA LYS A 11 -3.94 5.79 12.36
C LYS A 11 -3.80 6.44 11.00
N PHE A 12 -4.90 6.88 10.41
CA PHE A 12 -4.92 7.60 9.14
C PHE A 12 -5.42 9.02 9.37
N ARG A 13 -4.78 10.02 8.78
CA ARG A 13 -5.30 11.40 8.81
C ARG A 13 -6.53 11.50 7.91
N VAL A 14 -7.72 11.55 8.51
CA VAL A 14 -9.00 11.51 7.78
C VAL A 14 -9.62 12.88 7.54
N ALA A 15 -9.22 13.89 8.31
CA ALA A 15 -9.63 15.27 8.08
C ALA A 15 -8.63 16.27 8.69
N VAL A 16 -8.66 17.49 8.19
CA VAL A 16 -7.94 18.65 8.73
C VAL A 16 -8.91 19.83 8.83
N SER A 17 -8.80 20.61 9.90
CA SER A 17 -9.62 21.79 10.12
C SER A 17 -9.40 22.89 9.07
N GLY A 18 -10.37 23.80 8.96
CA GLY A 18 -10.40 24.90 8.01
C GLY A 18 -11.24 24.60 6.77
N SER A 19 -11.02 25.39 5.71
CA SER A 19 -11.80 25.30 4.47
C SER A 19 -11.57 23.98 3.74
N THR A 20 -12.66 23.40 3.22
CA THR A 20 -12.70 22.20 2.38
C THR A 20 -12.87 22.57 0.90
N VAL A 21 -12.62 21.61 0.01
CA VAL A 21 -12.71 21.85 -1.45
C VAL A 21 -14.16 22.06 -1.92
N ASP A 22 -15.14 21.63 -1.15
CA ASP A 22 -16.57 21.78 -1.44
C ASP A 22 -17.20 23.03 -0.78
N GLY A 23 -16.38 23.92 -0.21
CA GLY A 23 -16.81 25.22 0.30
C GLY A 23 -17.32 25.23 1.75
N ARG A 24 -17.23 24.10 2.47
CA ARG A 24 -17.52 24.03 3.91
C ARG A 24 -16.31 24.44 4.75
N GLU A 25 -16.54 24.62 6.03
CA GLU A 25 -15.49 24.87 7.02
C GLU A 25 -15.57 23.85 8.15
N ILE A 26 -14.44 23.18 8.43
CA ILE A 26 -14.31 22.23 9.52
C ILE A 26 -13.71 22.94 10.73
N SER A 27 -14.50 23.12 11.79
CA SER A 27 -14.03 23.70 13.04
C SER A 27 -13.00 22.78 13.72
N PRO A 28 -11.86 23.31 14.19
CA PRO A 28 -10.89 22.53 14.96
C PRO A 28 -11.46 22.07 16.31
N VAL A 29 -12.43 22.81 16.88
CA VAL A 29 -13.15 22.39 18.10
C VAL A 29 -13.98 21.15 17.82
N HIS A 30 -14.72 21.11 16.70
CA HIS A 30 -15.54 19.95 16.37
C HIS A 30 -14.69 18.68 16.14
N LEU A 31 -13.47 18.80 15.59
CA LEU A 31 -12.57 17.65 15.44
C LEU A 31 -12.11 17.10 16.79
N ARG A 32 -11.73 17.99 17.73
CA ARG A 32 -11.33 17.58 19.09
C ARG A 32 -12.48 16.95 19.83
N GLU A 33 -13.66 17.57 19.80
CA GLU A 33 -14.88 17.02 20.41
C GLU A 33 -15.24 15.66 19.83
N ALA A 34 -15.17 15.49 18.50
CA ALA A 34 -15.46 14.22 17.87
C ALA A 34 -14.49 13.13 18.33
N ALA A 35 -13.20 13.43 18.47
CA ALA A 35 -12.23 12.46 18.97
C ALA A 35 -12.42 12.13 20.45
N GLU A 36 -12.63 13.14 21.30
CA GLU A 36 -12.81 12.96 22.75
C GLU A 36 -14.07 12.18 23.11
N ASN A 37 -15.15 12.38 22.35
CA ASN A 37 -16.45 11.77 22.66
C ASN A 37 -16.71 10.47 21.91
N PHE A 38 -15.84 10.06 20.98
CA PHE A 38 -16.10 8.88 20.14
C PHE A 38 -16.16 7.60 20.97
N ASN A 39 -17.30 6.93 20.91
CA ASN A 39 -17.51 5.63 21.55
C ASN A 39 -18.37 4.75 20.63
N PRO A 40 -17.79 3.70 20.00
CA PRO A 40 -18.53 2.77 19.15
C PRO A 40 -19.78 2.14 19.81
N ASP A 41 -19.79 2.00 21.15
CA ASP A 41 -20.95 1.48 21.89
C ASP A 41 -22.12 2.48 21.94
N VAL A 42 -21.83 3.79 21.82
CA VAL A 42 -22.86 4.84 21.73
C VAL A 42 -23.36 4.94 20.29
N TYR A 43 -22.43 5.06 19.35
CA TYR A 43 -22.71 5.04 17.92
C TYR A 43 -21.46 4.62 17.14
N ALA A 44 -21.57 3.54 16.39
CA ALA A 44 -20.51 3.01 15.56
C ALA A 44 -20.50 3.67 14.17
N ALA A 45 -19.43 4.43 13.88
CA ALA A 45 -19.22 4.99 12.55
C ALA A 45 -18.67 3.92 11.60
N ARG A 46 -19.45 3.61 10.55
CA ARG A 46 -19.07 2.68 9.48
C ARG A 46 -18.31 3.40 8.38
N VAL A 47 -17.48 2.64 7.65
CA VAL A 47 -16.84 3.11 6.41
C VAL A 47 -17.72 2.75 5.22
N ASN A 48 -18.19 3.74 4.46
CA ASN A 48 -19.04 3.57 3.28
C ASN A 48 -18.28 3.89 1.99
N VAL A 49 -18.84 3.55 0.83
CA VAL A 49 -18.30 3.98 -0.46
C VAL A 49 -18.98 5.29 -0.85
N GLU A 50 -18.22 6.37 -0.99
CA GLU A 50 -18.73 7.69 -1.45
C GLU A 50 -19.95 8.21 -0.66
N HIS A 51 -20.01 7.93 0.65
CA HIS A 51 -21.15 8.30 1.52
C HIS A 51 -22.50 7.66 1.15
N TYR A 52 -22.53 6.70 0.21
CA TYR A 52 -23.76 5.98 -0.13
C TYR A 52 -24.01 4.82 0.83
N LEU A 53 -25.24 4.76 1.32
CA LEU A 53 -25.75 3.65 2.12
C LEU A 53 -26.60 2.73 1.25
N SER A 54 -26.31 1.44 1.28
CA SER A 54 -27.14 0.44 0.59
C SER A 54 -28.13 -0.22 1.55
N PRO A 55 -29.42 -0.34 1.18
CA PRO A 55 -30.36 -1.18 1.91
C PRO A 55 -30.15 -2.68 1.65
N CYS A 56 -29.36 -3.03 0.63
CA CYS A 56 -29.13 -4.41 0.21
C CYS A 56 -27.77 -4.92 0.75
N PRO A 57 -27.75 -5.94 1.64
CA PRO A 57 -26.50 -6.44 2.25
C PRO A 57 -25.46 -7.01 1.27
N SER A 58 -25.90 -7.42 0.07
CA SER A 58 -25.04 -7.95 -0.99
C SER A 58 -24.57 -6.89 -1.99
N SER A 59 -24.86 -5.61 -1.73
CA SER A 59 -24.60 -4.52 -2.67
C SER A 59 -23.13 -4.13 -2.75
N GLU A 60 -22.74 -3.57 -3.89
CA GLU A 60 -21.43 -2.95 -4.04
C GLU A 60 -21.19 -1.77 -3.09
N PHE A 61 -22.25 -1.15 -2.54
CA PHE A 61 -22.21 -0.07 -1.56
C PHE A 61 -22.37 -0.55 -0.11
N SER A 62 -22.18 -1.84 0.16
CA SER A 62 -22.13 -2.36 1.53
C SER A 62 -20.95 -1.74 2.30
N ALA A 63 -21.09 -1.62 3.63
CA ALA A 63 -20.07 -1.03 4.48
C ALA A 63 -18.73 -1.77 4.35
N MET A 64 -17.67 -0.99 4.19
CA MET A 64 -16.30 -1.39 3.87
C MET A 64 -15.41 -1.55 5.10
N GLY A 65 -15.88 -1.16 6.28
CA GLY A 65 -15.16 -1.32 7.53
C GLY A 65 -15.83 -0.55 8.67
N ASP A 66 -15.10 -0.47 9.78
CA ASP A 66 -15.52 0.17 11.01
C ASP A 66 -14.44 1.16 11.49
N VAL A 67 -14.85 2.30 12.01
CA VAL A 67 -13.95 3.21 12.74
C VAL A 67 -13.86 2.74 14.19
N THR A 68 -12.67 2.38 14.65
CA THR A 68 -12.47 1.79 15.98
C THR A 68 -12.01 2.80 17.03
N ALA A 69 -11.33 3.86 16.60
CA ALA A 69 -10.86 4.93 17.50
C ALA A 69 -10.60 6.21 16.72
N LEU A 70 -10.69 7.34 17.42
CA LEU A 70 -10.33 8.65 16.91
C LEU A 70 -9.29 9.32 17.82
N SER A 71 -8.44 10.15 17.22
CA SER A 71 -7.53 11.03 17.96
C SER A 71 -7.26 12.30 17.15
N THR A 72 -6.89 13.38 17.81
CA THR A 72 -6.49 14.63 17.15
C THR A 72 -5.07 15.02 17.46
N GLU A 73 -4.41 15.68 16.51
CA GLU A 73 -3.10 16.30 16.69
C GLU A 73 -3.08 17.64 15.98
N ASP A 74 -2.31 18.60 16.50
CA ASP A 74 -2.10 19.88 15.83
C ASP A 74 -0.93 19.76 14.85
N ILE A 75 -1.15 20.23 13.61
CA ILE A 75 -0.13 20.19 12.55
C ILE A 75 0.84 21.33 12.80
N THR A 76 2.12 21.00 13.03
CA THR A 76 3.17 21.99 13.32
C THR A 76 3.97 22.40 12.09
N GLU A 77 3.93 21.62 11.01
CA GLU A 77 4.81 21.79 9.85
C GLU A 77 4.05 21.70 8.51
N GLY A 78 4.66 22.25 7.45
CA GLY A 78 4.16 22.20 6.09
C GLY A 78 2.98 23.15 5.79
N PRO A 79 2.33 23.01 4.62
CA PRO A 79 1.30 23.94 4.15
C PRO A 79 0.04 24.01 5.01
N LEU A 80 -0.17 23.03 5.89
CA LEU A 80 -1.32 22.92 6.77
C LEU A 80 -0.96 23.22 8.24
N ALA A 81 0.23 23.77 8.51
CA ALA A 81 0.65 24.15 9.86
C ALA A 81 -0.35 25.12 10.52
N GLY A 82 -0.58 24.92 11.81
CA GLY A 82 -1.57 25.67 12.61
C GLY A 82 -3.00 25.12 12.54
N ARG A 83 -3.25 24.06 11.76
CA ARG A 83 -4.55 23.38 11.69
C ARG A 83 -4.56 22.12 12.57
N THR A 84 -5.75 21.69 12.99
CA THR A 84 -5.95 20.45 13.73
C THR A 84 -6.27 19.32 12.77
N ALA A 85 -5.56 18.21 12.87
CA ALA A 85 -5.80 16.97 12.15
C ALA A 85 -6.64 16.01 12.99
N LEU A 86 -7.61 15.36 12.35
CA LEU A 86 -8.32 14.20 12.89
C LEU A 86 -7.73 12.92 12.31
N TYR A 87 -7.41 11.98 13.18
CA TYR A 87 -6.95 10.65 12.84
C TYR A 87 -7.99 9.61 13.21
N ALA A 88 -8.14 8.61 12.35
CA ALA A 88 -8.98 7.45 12.60
C ALA A 88 -8.17 6.15 12.55
N GLU A 89 -8.45 5.25 13.49
CA GLU A 89 -8.12 3.83 13.35
C GLU A 89 -9.29 3.13 12.67
N ILE A 90 -8.99 2.40 11.60
CA ILE A 90 -10.00 1.73 10.77
C ILE A 90 -9.76 0.23 10.84
N GLU A 91 -10.83 -0.52 11.04
CA GLU A 91 -10.90 -1.96 10.83
C GLU A 91 -11.50 -2.24 9.45
N PRO A 92 -10.66 -2.45 8.42
CA PRO A 92 -11.13 -2.64 7.05
C PRO A 92 -11.63 -4.07 6.80
N THR A 93 -12.68 -4.19 6.01
CA THR A 93 -13.06 -5.47 5.39
C THR A 93 -12.02 -5.90 4.36
N GLU A 94 -12.00 -7.18 3.99
CA GLU A 94 -11.15 -7.67 2.89
C GLU A 94 -11.42 -6.95 1.57
N ARG A 95 -12.69 -6.61 1.31
CA ARG A 95 -13.06 -5.87 0.10
C ARG A 95 -12.47 -4.46 0.08
N MET A 96 -12.46 -3.77 1.21
CA MET A 96 -11.81 -2.45 1.32
C MET A 96 -10.31 -2.56 1.04
N LYS A 97 -9.64 -3.57 1.60
CA LYS A 97 -8.21 -3.80 1.35
C LYS A 97 -7.93 -4.03 -0.14
N GLN A 98 -8.76 -4.85 -0.81
CA GLN A 98 -8.66 -5.11 -2.24
C GLN A 98 -8.83 -3.84 -3.07
N LEU A 99 -9.89 -3.06 -2.84
CA LEU A 99 -10.12 -1.81 -3.58
C LEU A 99 -8.95 -0.82 -3.41
N VAL A 100 -8.47 -0.66 -2.18
CA VAL A 100 -7.34 0.23 -1.90
C VAL A 100 -6.04 -0.27 -2.56
N ALA A 101 -5.81 -1.58 -2.57
CA ALA A 101 -4.67 -2.20 -3.26
C ALA A 101 -4.76 -2.01 -4.78
N ASP A 102 -5.95 -2.07 -5.35
CA ASP A 102 -6.24 -1.77 -6.76
C ASP A 102 -6.16 -0.26 -7.09
N GLY A 103 -5.87 0.58 -6.11
CA GLY A 103 -5.78 2.04 -6.30
C GLY A 103 -7.14 2.73 -6.39
N LYS A 104 -8.23 2.09 -5.99
CA LYS A 104 -9.60 2.63 -6.04
C LYS A 104 -10.05 3.11 -4.66
N LYS A 105 -10.69 4.28 -4.61
CA LYS A 105 -11.27 4.88 -3.39
C LYS A 105 -10.23 4.97 -2.26
N ILE A 106 -9.07 5.49 -2.60
CA ILE A 106 -7.86 5.45 -1.76
C ILE A 106 -7.77 6.56 -0.71
N TYR A 107 -8.73 7.49 -0.66
CA TYR A 107 -8.80 8.55 0.33
C TYR A 107 -10.06 8.41 1.19
N SER A 108 -10.14 9.23 2.23
CA SER A 108 -11.27 9.25 3.15
C SER A 108 -12.00 10.58 3.18
N SER A 109 -13.29 10.56 3.50
CA SER A 109 -14.09 11.75 3.79
C SER A 109 -14.98 11.50 5.01
N ILE A 110 -15.09 12.49 5.91
CA ILE A 110 -15.77 12.35 7.19
C ILE A 110 -17.22 12.85 7.13
N GLU A 111 -18.10 12.22 7.91
CA GLU A 111 -19.45 12.72 8.22
C GLU A 111 -19.47 13.15 9.69
N LEU A 112 -19.43 14.46 9.90
CA LEU A 112 -19.42 15.07 11.22
C LEU A 112 -20.81 15.62 11.55
N HIS A 113 -21.35 15.23 12.70
CA HIS A 113 -22.61 15.77 13.21
C HIS A 113 -22.30 16.77 14.34
N PRO A 114 -22.46 18.10 14.13
CA PRO A 114 -22.00 19.11 15.09
C PRO A 114 -22.68 19.09 16.46
N GLN A 115 -23.94 18.63 16.52
CA GLN A 115 -24.72 18.57 17.77
C GLN A 115 -25.32 17.17 17.93
N PHE A 116 -24.51 16.21 18.37
CA PHE A 116 -24.96 14.83 18.53
C PHE A 116 -25.95 14.70 19.68
N SER A 117 -27.00 13.89 19.51
CA SER A 117 -28.18 13.85 20.39
C SER A 117 -27.87 13.48 21.85
N VAL A 118 -26.76 12.79 22.10
CA VAL A 118 -26.39 12.30 23.44
C VAL A 118 -25.74 13.37 24.31
N ASN A 119 -24.88 14.22 23.75
CA ASN A 119 -24.07 15.16 24.53
C ASN A 119 -24.04 16.60 23.97
N GLY A 120 -24.73 16.86 22.86
CA GLY A 120 -24.77 18.16 22.18
C GLY A 120 -23.43 18.60 21.55
N ARG A 121 -22.43 17.73 21.51
CA ARG A 121 -21.09 17.99 20.98
C ARG A 121 -20.92 17.37 19.61
N ALA A 122 -19.87 17.77 18.90
CA ALA A 122 -19.56 17.18 17.60
C ALA A 122 -19.22 15.69 17.75
N TYR A 123 -19.73 14.88 16.82
CA TYR A 123 -19.52 13.43 16.80
C TYR A 123 -19.34 12.93 15.35
N LEU A 124 -18.49 11.93 15.16
CA LEU A 124 -18.30 11.28 13.86
C LEU A 124 -19.39 10.23 13.65
N VAL A 125 -20.27 10.44 12.67
CA VAL A 125 -21.40 9.53 12.36
C VAL A 125 -21.14 8.62 11.16
N GLY A 126 -20.05 8.86 10.42
CA GLY A 126 -19.69 8.06 9.27
C GLY A 126 -18.32 8.43 8.73
N LEU A 127 -17.72 7.49 8.02
CA LEU A 127 -16.54 7.69 7.20
C LEU A 127 -16.84 7.15 5.81
N ALA A 128 -16.31 7.76 4.76
CA ALA A 128 -16.35 7.21 3.42
C ALA A 128 -14.95 6.95 2.90
N MET A 129 -14.78 5.88 2.13
CA MET A 129 -13.69 5.75 1.17
C MET A 129 -14.10 6.40 -0.15
N THR A 130 -13.22 7.23 -0.71
CA THR A 130 -13.50 8.11 -1.85
C THR A 130 -12.23 8.39 -2.65
N ASP A 131 -12.39 8.77 -3.92
CA ASP A 131 -11.30 9.33 -4.73
C ASP A 131 -11.29 10.87 -4.71
N THR A 132 -12.33 11.48 -4.15
CA THR A 132 -12.55 12.93 -4.13
C THR A 132 -12.81 13.41 -2.69
N PRO A 133 -11.81 13.35 -1.80
CA PRO A 133 -11.99 13.78 -0.42
C PRO A 133 -12.31 15.27 -0.32
N ALA A 134 -13.24 15.64 0.56
CA ALA A 134 -13.58 17.04 0.77
C ALA A 134 -12.51 17.79 1.58
N SER A 135 -11.92 17.10 2.57
CA SER A 135 -10.94 17.69 3.48
C SER A 135 -9.54 17.76 2.85
N LEU A 136 -8.80 18.80 3.19
CA LEU A 136 -7.43 18.97 2.71
C LEU A 136 -6.47 18.07 3.49
N GLY A 137 -5.45 17.56 2.80
CA GLY A 137 -4.37 16.83 3.43
C GLY A 137 -4.73 15.44 3.96
N THR A 138 -5.86 14.86 3.57
CA THR A 138 -6.19 13.46 3.94
C THR A 138 -5.08 12.50 3.50
N GLU A 139 -4.70 11.58 4.37
CA GLU A 139 -3.70 10.56 4.06
C GLU A 139 -4.29 9.51 3.12
N ARG A 140 -3.46 8.99 2.20
CA ARG A 140 -3.83 7.84 1.39
C ARG A 140 -4.01 6.62 2.29
N LEU A 141 -5.16 5.96 2.18
CA LEU A 141 -5.42 4.68 2.82
C LEU A 141 -4.44 3.64 2.24
N LYS A 142 -3.62 3.05 3.11
CA LYS A 142 -2.73 1.92 2.80
C LYS A 142 -2.79 0.98 4.00
N PHE A 143 -3.50 -0.12 3.84
CA PHE A 143 -3.56 -1.17 4.85
C PHE A 143 -2.46 -2.17 4.56
N THR A 144 -1.53 -2.35 5.49
CA THR A 144 -0.58 -3.45 5.39
C THR A 144 -1.35 -4.75 5.58
N ALA A 145 -1.24 -5.68 4.63
CA ALA A 145 -1.75 -7.02 4.84
C ALA A 145 -1.11 -7.57 6.11
N GLN A 146 -1.92 -8.00 7.09
CA GLN A 146 -1.42 -8.65 8.29
C GLN A 146 -0.85 -10.04 7.91
N GLN A 147 0.33 -10.08 7.30
CA GLN A 147 1.16 -11.28 7.20
C GLN A 147 1.82 -11.62 8.55
N ARG A 148 1.30 -11.13 9.69
CA ARG A 148 1.86 -11.50 11.00
C ARG A 148 1.72 -12.99 11.31
N GLN A 149 0.68 -13.67 10.82
CA GLN A 149 0.55 -15.12 11.03
C GLN A 149 1.64 -15.89 10.26
N ALA A 150 1.96 -15.45 9.04
CA ALA A 150 3.05 -16.02 8.24
C ALA A 150 4.41 -15.71 8.87
N VAL A 151 4.65 -14.46 9.29
CA VAL A 151 5.90 -14.04 9.95
C VAL A 151 6.11 -14.71 11.31
N MET A 152 5.06 -14.93 12.11
CA MET A 152 5.19 -15.66 13.38
C MET A 152 5.45 -17.16 13.18
N THR A 153 4.89 -17.78 12.14
CA THR A 153 5.16 -19.19 11.80
C THR A 153 6.56 -19.36 11.18
N PHE A 154 7.05 -18.34 10.46
CA PHE A 154 8.39 -18.31 9.88
C PHE A 154 9.48 -18.05 10.93
N ASN A 155 9.20 -17.20 11.94
CA ASN A 155 10.14 -16.90 13.05
C ASN A 155 10.37 -18.07 14.01
N SER A 156 9.58 -19.14 13.93
CA SER A 156 9.84 -20.41 14.65
C SER A 156 10.86 -21.32 13.96
N VAL A 157 11.33 -20.97 12.76
CA VAL A 157 12.44 -21.65 12.09
C VAL A 157 13.71 -20.85 12.38
N GLN A 158 14.68 -21.45 13.07
CA GLN A 158 16.00 -20.84 13.27
C GLN A 158 16.70 -20.73 11.91
N GLY A 159 16.60 -19.55 11.30
CA GLY A 159 17.27 -19.16 10.07
C GLY A 159 17.22 -17.63 9.95
N GLU A 160 18.22 -17.05 9.28
CA GLU A 160 18.39 -15.60 9.18
C GLU A 160 17.11 -14.88 8.72
N ALA A 161 16.83 -13.75 9.37
CA ALA A 161 15.61 -12.98 9.16
C ALA A 161 15.48 -12.49 7.70
N PRO A 162 14.35 -12.76 7.01
CA PRO A 162 14.14 -12.22 5.68
C PRO A 162 13.76 -10.73 5.79
N LEU A 163 14.60 -9.87 5.21
CA LEU A 163 14.27 -8.47 4.94
C LEU A 163 13.27 -8.43 3.78
N ILE A 164 12.01 -8.13 4.05
CA ILE A 164 11.01 -7.85 3.01
C ILE A 164 11.15 -6.38 2.63
N SER A 165 11.81 -6.11 1.49
CA SER A 165 11.79 -4.81 0.83
C SER A 165 10.72 -4.84 -0.27
N GLU A 166 9.75 -3.92 -0.22
CA GLU A 166 8.72 -3.76 -1.25
C GLU A 166 9.34 -3.10 -2.50
N ALA A 167 9.33 -3.81 -3.64
CA ALA A 167 9.74 -3.28 -4.93
C ALA A 167 8.64 -2.38 -5.49
N ILE A 168 8.95 -1.10 -5.71
CA ILE A 168 8.12 -0.14 -6.45
C ILE A 168 8.61 -0.16 -7.90
N GLU A 169 7.72 -0.45 -8.86
CA GLU A 169 8.03 -0.29 -10.28
C GLU A 169 8.14 1.21 -10.61
N SER A 170 9.34 1.69 -10.89
CA SER A 170 9.59 3.02 -11.46
C SER A 170 9.59 2.95 -12.99
N GLU A 171 8.90 3.90 -13.63
CA GLU A 171 8.98 4.15 -15.06
C GLU A 171 10.43 4.34 -15.54
N ILE A 172 10.72 3.76 -16.70
CA ILE A 172 12.01 3.77 -17.38
C ILE A 172 12.34 5.20 -17.80
N ILE A 173 13.35 5.81 -17.17
CA ILE A 173 14.08 6.94 -17.74
C ILE A 173 15.39 6.37 -18.27
N GLU A 174 15.52 6.38 -19.60
CA GLU A 174 16.77 6.09 -20.30
C GLU A 174 17.87 7.04 -19.82
N MET A 175 18.78 6.51 -19.02
CA MET A 175 20.13 7.05 -18.88
C MET A 175 21.06 5.89 -18.49
N ALA A 176 21.32 5.03 -19.47
CA ALA A 176 22.40 4.07 -19.41
C ALA A 176 23.72 4.84 -19.52
N GLU A 177 24.56 4.79 -18.46
CA GLU A 177 26.02 4.61 -18.55
C GLU A 177 26.80 4.92 -17.25
N GLN A 178 26.18 5.39 -16.16
CA GLN A 178 26.94 5.77 -14.95
C GLN A 178 26.38 5.15 -13.66
N ARG A 179 26.42 3.82 -13.52
CA ARG A 179 25.90 3.16 -12.30
C ARG A 179 26.71 1.94 -11.85
N GLN A 180 28.01 2.10 -11.63
CA GLN A 180 28.81 1.09 -10.91
C GLN A 180 29.61 1.64 -9.71
N GLU A 181 29.57 2.95 -9.44
CA GLU A 181 30.37 3.55 -8.36
C GLU A 181 29.56 4.34 -7.31
N GLU A 182 28.23 4.39 -7.41
CA GLU A 182 27.39 5.27 -6.57
C GLU A 182 27.43 4.90 -5.07
N GLY A 183 27.46 3.61 -4.72
CA GLY A 183 27.45 3.15 -3.32
C GLY A 183 28.72 3.54 -2.56
N THR A 184 29.90 3.27 -3.14
CA THR A 184 31.20 3.64 -2.57
C THR A 184 31.38 5.16 -2.52
N GLN A 185 30.93 5.89 -3.55
CA GLN A 185 31.00 7.35 -3.58
C GLN A 185 30.07 8.01 -2.55
N TRP A 186 28.86 7.46 -2.34
CA TRP A 186 27.94 7.90 -1.30
C TRP A 186 28.51 7.64 0.10
N PHE A 187 29.07 6.44 0.35
CA PHE A 187 29.70 6.10 1.62
C PHE A 187 30.85 7.06 1.96
N ASN A 188 31.72 7.34 0.98
CA ASN A 188 32.81 8.30 1.14
C ASN A 188 32.31 9.73 1.43
N ARG A 189 31.17 10.12 0.84
CA ARG A 189 30.52 11.42 1.12
C ARG A 189 29.98 11.50 2.55
N VAL A 190 29.37 10.42 3.05
CA VAL A 190 28.88 10.34 4.44
C VAL A 190 30.05 10.38 5.44
N MET A 191 31.10 9.60 5.20
CA MET A 191 32.31 9.60 6.03
C MET A 191 33.01 10.97 6.05
N GLY A 192 33.04 11.67 4.91
CA GLY A 192 33.59 13.03 4.81
C GLY A 192 32.81 14.09 5.59
N ILE A 193 31.50 13.90 5.81
CA ILE A 193 30.65 14.80 6.61
C ILE A 193 30.87 14.56 8.11
N ILE A 194 31.00 13.29 8.53
CA ILE A 194 31.20 12.90 9.93
C ILE A 194 32.58 13.31 10.43
N GLY A 195 33.63 13.16 9.61
CA GLY A 195 35.00 13.53 9.98
C GLY A 195 35.23 15.03 10.23
N ARG A 196 34.26 15.91 9.92
CA ARG A 196 34.37 17.37 10.10
C ARG A 196 33.81 17.89 11.44
N GLY A 197 33.11 17.07 12.21
CA GLY A 197 32.55 17.45 13.52
C GLY A 197 33.55 17.24 14.66
N ARG A 198 34.42 18.21 14.94
CA ARG A 198 35.32 18.16 16.12
C ARG A 198 34.79 18.99 17.29
N LYS A 199 34.83 18.35 18.47
CA LYS A 199 34.82 18.85 19.86
C LYS A 199 33.48 18.88 20.61
N ALA A 200 33.14 17.77 21.26
CA ALA A 200 32.88 17.61 22.70
C ALA A 200 32.24 16.23 22.97
N ASP A 201 32.71 15.48 23.98
CA ASP A 201 32.27 14.14 24.43
C ASP A 201 32.69 12.91 23.58
N ASP A 202 34.00 12.60 23.59
CA ASP A 202 34.66 11.50 22.85
C ASP A 202 33.97 10.12 22.97
N ALA A 203 33.44 9.76 24.14
CA ALA A 203 32.87 8.43 24.37
C ALA A 203 31.47 8.23 23.75
N SER A 204 30.69 9.31 23.63
CA SER A 204 29.38 9.29 22.98
C SER A 204 29.52 9.45 21.47
N PHE A 205 30.49 10.27 21.04
CA PHE A 205 30.80 10.46 19.62
C PHE A 205 31.36 9.20 18.95
N SER A 206 32.22 8.43 19.63
CA SER A 206 32.72 7.15 19.09
C SER A 206 31.60 6.13 18.84
N ARG A 207 30.62 6.03 19.75
CA ARG A 207 29.47 5.11 19.56
C ARG A 207 28.53 5.58 18.46
N ILE A 208 28.32 6.90 18.34
CA ILE A 208 27.51 7.47 17.25
C ILE A 208 28.23 7.24 15.91
N GLN A 209 29.55 7.41 15.86
CA GLN A 209 30.33 7.15 14.66
C GLN A 209 30.23 5.67 14.25
N GLU A 210 30.43 4.72 15.16
CA GLU A 210 30.29 3.29 14.86
C GLU A 210 28.87 2.93 14.41
N ALA A 211 27.84 3.49 15.04
CA ALA A 211 26.45 3.27 14.64
C ALA A 211 26.17 3.84 13.24
N VAL A 212 26.72 5.02 12.93
CA VAL A 212 26.53 5.66 11.62
C VAL A 212 27.35 4.94 10.54
N GLU A 213 28.57 4.49 10.84
CA GLU A 213 29.37 3.63 9.95
C GLU A 213 28.63 2.32 9.65
N GLY A 214 28.06 1.67 10.67
CA GLY A 214 27.23 0.48 10.50
C GLY A 214 26.00 0.71 9.63
N VAL A 215 25.29 1.83 9.84
CA VAL A 215 24.15 2.22 8.99
C VAL A 215 24.60 2.49 7.56
N ALA A 216 25.71 3.20 7.36
CA ALA A 216 26.23 3.52 6.03
C ALA A 216 26.67 2.26 5.26
N THR A 217 27.36 1.32 5.92
CA THR A 217 27.70 0.02 5.31
C THR A 217 26.44 -0.79 4.98
N SER A 218 25.43 -0.78 5.86
CA SER A 218 24.17 -1.47 5.59
C SER A 218 23.42 -0.88 4.39
N GLN A 219 23.45 0.44 4.21
CA GLN A 219 22.81 1.09 3.06
C GLN A 219 23.56 0.82 1.76
N ALA A 220 24.90 0.77 1.79
CA ALA A 220 25.69 0.37 0.62
C ALA A 220 25.36 -1.07 0.17
N ASP A 221 25.28 -2.02 1.12
CA ASP A 221 24.89 -3.42 0.81
C ASP A 221 23.46 -3.51 0.25
N ILE A 222 22.52 -2.70 0.76
CA ILE A 222 21.15 -2.63 0.22
C ILE A 222 21.15 -2.12 -1.23
N ILE A 223 21.94 -1.09 -1.53
CA ILE A 223 22.06 -0.53 -2.89
C ILE A 223 22.63 -1.59 -3.85
N ASP A 224 23.67 -2.32 -3.44
CA ASP A 224 24.26 -3.37 -4.27
C ASP A 224 23.27 -4.51 -4.54
N ARG A 225 22.54 -4.97 -3.51
CA ARG A 225 21.49 -5.98 -3.67
C ARG A 225 20.36 -5.49 -4.57
N PHE A 226 20.00 -4.21 -4.49
CA PHE A 226 18.99 -3.61 -5.35
C PHE A 226 19.43 -3.64 -6.82
N ASN A 227 20.67 -3.25 -7.12
CA ASN A 227 21.22 -3.27 -8.48
C ASN A 227 21.25 -4.69 -9.08
N VAL A 228 21.60 -5.70 -8.27
CA VAL A 228 21.55 -7.11 -8.69
C VAL A 228 20.12 -7.55 -9.00
N LEU A 229 19.17 -7.15 -8.17
CA LEU A 229 17.75 -7.50 -8.32
C LEU A 229 17.14 -6.83 -9.57
N GLU A 230 17.50 -5.58 -9.83
CA GLU A 230 17.12 -4.85 -11.05
C GLU A 230 17.66 -5.53 -12.31
N THR A 231 18.92 -5.98 -12.29
CA THR A 231 19.52 -6.73 -13.40
C THR A 231 18.78 -8.05 -13.66
N ARG A 232 18.47 -8.80 -12.58
CA ARG A 232 17.70 -10.05 -12.70
C ARG A 232 16.29 -9.78 -13.23
N HIS A 233 15.62 -8.73 -12.76
CA HIS A 233 14.30 -8.35 -13.23
C HIS A 233 14.28 -8.06 -14.73
N GLN A 234 15.29 -7.34 -15.25
CA GLN A 234 15.42 -7.10 -16.68
C GLN A 234 15.63 -8.39 -17.49
N GLN A 235 16.44 -9.33 -16.98
CA GLN A 235 16.63 -10.64 -17.63
C GLN A 235 15.34 -11.47 -17.65
N ASP A 236 14.60 -11.49 -16.55
CA ASP A 236 13.35 -12.25 -16.47
C ASP A 236 12.28 -11.64 -17.38
N ARG A 237 12.23 -10.31 -17.49
CA ARG A 237 11.36 -9.62 -18.45
C ARG A 237 11.67 -10.02 -19.89
N GLN A 238 12.95 -10.10 -20.27
CA GLN A 238 13.36 -10.57 -21.59
C GLN A 238 12.93 -12.03 -21.86
N LYS A 239 13.09 -12.92 -20.87
CA LYS A 239 12.63 -14.31 -20.97
C LYS A 239 11.12 -14.41 -21.13
N ILE A 240 10.35 -13.65 -20.35
CA ILE A 240 8.88 -13.62 -20.45
C ILE A 240 8.45 -13.18 -21.86
N THR A 241 9.09 -12.15 -22.41
CA THR A 241 8.81 -11.70 -23.78
C THR A 241 9.13 -12.78 -24.82
N SER A 242 10.26 -13.49 -24.69
CA SER A 242 10.63 -14.60 -25.57
C SER A 242 9.59 -15.73 -25.49
N LEU A 243 9.28 -16.19 -24.28
CA LEU A 243 8.30 -17.26 -24.05
C LEU A 243 6.90 -16.89 -24.57
N THR A 244 6.49 -15.64 -24.39
CA THR A 244 5.20 -15.15 -24.91
C THR A 244 5.17 -15.19 -26.44
N THR A 245 6.27 -14.83 -27.09
CA THR A 245 6.42 -14.88 -28.54
C THR A 245 6.39 -16.32 -29.06
N GLU A 246 7.16 -17.22 -28.45
CA GLU A 246 7.19 -18.65 -28.79
C GLU A 246 5.83 -19.32 -28.61
N LEU A 247 5.13 -19.01 -27.50
CA LEU A 247 3.78 -19.53 -27.23
C LEU A 247 2.79 -19.06 -28.29
N THR A 248 2.87 -17.79 -28.69
CA THR A 248 2.02 -17.23 -29.75
C THR A 248 2.28 -17.92 -31.09
N ALA A 249 3.56 -18.12 -31.46
CA ALA A 249 3.95 -18.84 -32.67
C ALA A 249 3.49 -20.31 -32.65
N LEU A 250 3.60 -20.98 -31.51
CA LEU A 250 3.13 -22.36 -31.33
C LEU A 250 1.62 -22.47 -31.48
N LYS A 251 0.85 -21.52 -30.91
CA LYS A 251 -0.60 -21.46 -31.07
C LYS A 251 -0.99 -21.31 -32.54
N GLU A 252 -0.32 -20.45 -33.30
CA GLU A 252 -0.62 -20.27 -34.73
C GLU A 252 -0.27 -21.52 -35.54
N LYS A 253 0.85 -22.20 -35.21
CA LYS A 253 1.22 -23.45 -35.85
C LYS A 253 0.20 -24.57 -35.59
N LEU A 254 -0.26 -24.71 -34.35
CA LEU A 254 -1.31 -25.68 -33.99
C LEU A 254 -2.63 -25.37 -34.71
N ARG A 255 -2.99 -24.09 -34.84
CA ARG A 255 -4.20 -23.66 -35.56
C ARG A 255 -4.18 -24.03 -37.04
N THR A 256 -2.99 -24.07 -37.65
CA THR A 256 -2.82 -24.37 -39.08
C THR A 256 -2.55 -25.85 -39.36
N GLN A 257 -2.27 -26.66 -38.34
CA GLN A 257 -1.90 -28.08 -38.49
C GLN A 257 -3.09 -29.02 -38.74
N ASP A 258 -4.32 -28.66 -38.34
CA ASP A 258 -5.54 -29.45 -38.58
C ASP A 258 -6.27 -29.11 -39.90
N GLY A 259 -5.65 -28.24 -40.72
CA GLY A 259 -6.25 -27.65 -41.92
C GLY A 259 -5.81 -28.25 -43.26
N ASP A 260 -5.18 -29.43 -43.29
CA ASP A 260 -4.80 -30.09 -44.55
C ASP A 260 -5.87 -31.12 -44.98
N PRO A 261 -6.79 -30.78 -45.91
CA PRO A 261 -7.72 -31.75 -46.49
C PRO A 261 -7.05 -32.77 -47.42
N GLN A 262 -5.79 -32.59 -47.82
CA GLN A 262 -5.09 -33.50 -48.75
C GLN A 262 -4.37 -34.67 -48.07
N ASN A 263 -3.99 -34.55 -46.78
CA ASN A 263 -3.35 -35.61 -46.00
C ASN A 263 -4.11 -35.95 -44.71
N ARG A 264 -5.44 -36.05 -44.77
CA ARG A 264 -6.14 -36.81 -43.73
C ARG A 264 -5.66 -38.26 -43.81
N PHE A 265 -4.94 -38.72 -42.79
CA PHE A 265 -4.67 -40.13 -42.62
C PHE A 265 -5.98 -40.89 -42.73
N THR A 266 -6.05 -41.87 -43.64
CA THR A 266 -7.20 -42.75 -43.75
C THR A 266 -7.35 -43.46 -42.42
N ALA A 267 -8.47 -43.20 -41.73
CA ALA A 267 -8.83 -43.97 -40.56
C ALA A 267 -8.98 -45.42 -41.01
N THR A 268 -8.04 -46.28 -40.63
CA THR A 268 -8.16 -47.73 -40.79
C THR A 268 -9.07 -48.29 -39.69
N GLY A 269 -10.27 -47.71 -39.60
CA GLY A 269 -11.41 -48.37 -38.98
C GLY A 269 -11.84 -49.47 -39.93
N ALA A 270 -11.76 -50.73 -39.47
CA ALA A 270 -12.16 -51.87 -40.27
C ALA A 270 -13.59 -51.70 -40.83
N ALA A 271 -13.73 -52.09 -42.10
CA ALA A 271 -14.95 -52.16 -42.92
C ALA A 271 -15.30 -50.91 -43.76
N SER A 272 -14.82 -50.95 -45.01
CA SER A 272 -15.62 -50.76 -46.24
C SER A 272 -16.57 -49.56 -46.33
N ASP A 273 -16.09 -48.43 -46.88
CA ASP A 273 -16.60 -47.86 -48.12
C ASP A 273 -15.91 -46.50 -48.39
N GLN A 274 -15.27 -46.38 -49.54
CA GLN A 274 -14.75 -45.11 -50.05
C GLN A 274 -15.86 -44.42 -50.85
N LEU A 275 -16.27 -43.23 -50.42
CA LEU A 275 -16.91 -42.24 -51.27
C LEU A 275 -16.26 -40.87 -51.02
N ALA A 276 -15.63 -40.33 -52.04
CA ALA A 276 -15.41 -38.90 -52.18
C ALA A 276 -16.33 -38.44 -53.31
N ASP A 277 -17.41 -37.74 -52.95
CA ASP A 277 -18.19 -36.94 -53.89
C ASP A 277 -17.61 -35.51 -53.92
N PHE A 278 -17.62 -34.93 -55.13
CA PHE A 278 -17.02 -33.64 -55.51
C PHE A 278 -17.43 -32.44 -54.65
#